data_AF-A0A0C3NW24-F1
#
_entry.id   AF-A0A0C3NW24-F1
#
_cell.length_a   1.000
_cell.length_b   1.000
_cell.length_c   1.000
_cell.angle_alpha   90.00
_cell.angle_beta   90.00
_cell.angle_gamma   90.00
#
_symmetry.space_group_name_H-M   'P 1'
#
loop_
_entity.id
_entity.type
_entity.pdbx_description
1 polymer ?
#
loop_
_entity_poly.entity_id
_entity_poly.type
_entity_poly.pdbx_seq_one_letter_code
_entity_poly.pdbx_strand_id
1 'polypeptide(L)'
;PGHRSGPDIHIPSAWQVPRDVARIHPGECNISSQVQQQQHALYHAQQERWMNQAYRSPPSETITLEISALHEGGPRKGRMRATPFGSICEGMKDIDARATAPKLASIALAKVTGKIMAFCPEFLWRPKEFVVRDSSWVDLASFPEPMQPYFYNECLHAASRKNSKTMVFKPKQFSLFIVVPEAQWREYENYANKLAEDAMSTMDAEPNTGSLCRPNKRSVPAPIPASSSSFNTSLAARPLSHSLTHASDEVCRSVNYV
;
A
#
# COMPACT_ATOMS: atom_id res chain seq x y z
N PRO A 1 -46.22 20.23 -59.94
CA PRO A 1 -44.99 20.77 -59.32
C PRO A 1 -45.05 20.58 -57.79
N GLY A 2 -44.37 19.56 -57.27
CA GLY A 2 -44.36 19.21 -55.84
C GLY A 2 -43.17 19.85 -55.12
N HIS A 3 -43.45 20.70 -54.13
CA HIS A 3 -42.43 21.17 -53.19
C HIS A 3 -42.20 20.09 -52.12
N ARG A 4 -41.00 19.50 -52.12
CA ARG A 4 -40.53 18.66 -51.01
C ARG A 4 -40.13 19.59 -49.87
N SER A 5 -40.93 19.62 -48.81
CA SER A 5 -40.50 20.20 -47.53
C SER A 5 -39.43 19.30 -46.92
N GLY A 6 -38.32 19.90 -46.48
CA GLY A 6 -37.23 19.18 -45.81
C GLY A 6 -37.64 18.60 -44.45
N PRO A 7 -36.83 17.71 -43.87
CA PRO A 7 -37.11 17.11 -42.57
C PRO A 7 -37.16 18.17 -41.48
N ASP A 8 -38.15 18.03 -40.60
CA ASP A 8 -38.40 18.94 -39.49
C ASP A 8 -37.31 18.75 -38.41
N ILE A 9 -36.39 19.70 -38.31
CA ILE A 9 -35.27 19.65 -37.36
C ILE A 9 -35.73 20.32 -36.06
N HIS A 10 -36.01 19.50 -35.05
CA HIS A 10 -36.34 20.00 -33.70
C HIS A 10 -35.07 20.55 -33.02
N ILE A 11 -34.96 21.88 -32.95
CA ILE A 11 -33.90 22.57 -32.23
C ILE A 11 -34.30 22.66 -30.74
N PRO A 12 -33.46 22.16 -29.80
CA PRO A 12 -33.72 22.28 -28.36
C PRO A 12 -33.97 23.73 -27.96
N SER A 13 -34.93 23.95 -27.05
CA SER A 13 -35.36 25.29 -26.60
C SER A 13 -34.23 26.18 -26.08
N ALA A 14 -33.13 25.60 -25.60
CA ALA A 14 -31.92 26.32 -25.18
C ALA A 14 -31.18 27.07 -26.30
N TRP A 15 -31.48 26.78 -27.58
CA TRP A 15 -30.90 27.43 -28.76
C TRP A 15 -31.90 28.30 -29.52
N GLN A 16 -33.14 28.40 -29.02
CA GLN A 16 -34.11 29.31 -29.59
C GLN A 16 -33.80 30.72 -29.11
N VAL A 17 -33.24 31.54 -29.99
CA VAL A 17 -33.22 33.00 -29.79
C VAL A 17 -34.69 33.45 -29.73
N PRO A 18 -35.13 34.17 -28.69
CA PRO A 18 -36.52 34.59 -28.56
C PRO A 18 -36.99 35.28 -29.85
N ARG A 19 -38.06 34.75 -30.46
CA ARG A 19 -38.60 35.25 -31.74
C ARG A 19 -39.49 36.49 -31.61
N ASP A 20 -39.53 37.12 -30.44
CA ASP A 20 -40.10 38.46 -30.28
C ASP A 20 -38.99 39.50 -30.34
N VAL A 21 -38.41 39.64 -31.52
CA VAL A 21 -37.63 40.82 -31.89
C VAL A 21 -38.37 41.51 -33.03
N ALA A 22 -39.61 41.92 -32.76
CA ALA A 22 -40.25 42.96 -33.54
C ALA A 22 -39.41 44.23 -33.40
N ARG A 23 -38.74 44.64 -34.49
CA ARG A 23 -38.01 45.91 -34.67
C ARG A 23 -37.48 46.53 -33.37
N ILE A 24 -36.28 46.13 -32.95
CA ILE A 24 -35.53 46.88 -31.96
C ILE A 24 -35.23 48.27 -32.55
N HIS A 25 -35.93 49.29 -32.06
CA HIS A 25 -35.40 50.64 -32.06
C HIS A 25 -34.14 50.63 -31.18
N PRO A 26 -33.01 51.23 -31.62
CA PRO A 26 -31.79 51.26 -30.81
C PRO A 26 -32.05 52.13 -29.58
N GLY A 27 -32.44 51.52 -28.47
CA GLY A 27 -32.76 52.27 -27.25
C GLY A 27 -33.12 51.45 -26.02
N GLU A 28 -33.90 50.38 -26.14
CA GLU A 28 -34.49 49.78 -24.93
C GLU A 28 -34.56 48.25 -25.03
N CYS A 29 -33.51 47.59 -24.55
CA CYS A 29 -33.58 46.18 -24.17
C CYS A 29 -32.92 46.04 -22.80
N ASN A 30 -33.60 46.53 -21.77
CA ASN A 30 -33.22 46.30 -20.37
C ASN A 30 -33.61 44.86 -19.99
N ILE A 31 -32.92 43.89 -20.56
CA ILE A 31 -32.76 42.60 -19.90
C ILE A 31 -31.97 42.94 -18.63
N SER A 32 -32.63 42.81 -17.47
CA SER A 32 -32.00 43.07 -16.17
C SER A 32 -30.65 42.35 -16.15
N SER A 33 -29.57 43.12 -16.00
CA SER A 33 -28.19 42.63 -16.00
C SER A 33 -27.99 41.47 -15.02
N GLN A 34 -28.81 41.40 -13.96
CA GLN A 34 -28.84 40.32 -13.00
C GLN A 34 -29.31 38.98 -13.59
N VAL A 35 -30.33 38.97 -14.46
CA VAL A 35 -30.85 37.73 -15.08
C VAL A 35 -29.85 37.18 -16.08
N GLN A 36 -29.21 38.07 -16.84
CA GLN A 36 -28.16 37.69 -17.78
C GLN A 36 -26.93 37.13 -17.05
N GLN A 37 -26.49 37.78 -15.95
CA GLN A 37 -25.40 37.28 -15.10
C GLN A 37 -25.71 35.91 -14.46
N GLN A 38 -26.95 35.67 -14.02
CA GLN A 38 -27.34 34.38 -13.45
C GLN A 38 -27.28 33.25 -14.50
N GLN A 39 -27.71 33.50 -15.74
CA GLN A 39 -27.61 32.51 -16.82
C GLN A 39 -26.15 32.21 -17.21
N HIS A 40 -25.29 33.25 -17.26
CA HIS A 40 -23.87 33.07 -17.51
C HIS A 40 -23.16 32.29 -16.40
N ALA A 41 -23.54 32.50 -15.13
CA ALA A 41 -23.01 31.75 -13.99
C ALA A 41 -23.39 30.26 -14.04
N LEU A 42 -24.63 29.94 -14.44
CA LEU A 42 -25.09 28.56 -14.61
C LEU A 42 -24.35 27.85 -15.74
N TYR A 43 -24.09 28.55 -16.85
CA TYR A 43 -23.31 28.01 -17.97
C TYR A 43 -21.87 27.70 -17.55
N HIS A 44 -21.21 28.63 -16.84
CA HIS A 44 -19.85 28.40 -16.32
C HIS A 44 -19.78 27.18 -15.39
N ALA A 45 -20.72 27.05 -14.45
CA ALA A 45 -20.78 25.90 -13.54
C ALA A 45 -21.10 24.58 -14.26
N GLN A 46 -21.81 24.62 -15.38
CA GLN A 46 -22.08 23.44 -16.21
C GLN A 46 -20.86 23.05 -17.05
N GLN A 47 -20.18 24.03 -17.63
CA GLN A 47 -18.92 23.84 -18.36
C GLN A 47 -17.83 23.28 -17.44
N GLU A 48 -17.72 23.79 -16.20
CA GLU A 48 -16.82 23.24 -15.18
C GLU A 48 -17.16 21.79 -14.85
N ARG A 49 -18.45 21.45 -14.72
CA ARG A 49 -18.87 20.06 -14.49
C ARG A 49 -18.49 19.14 -15.64
N TRP A 50 -18.69 19.57 -16.89
CA TRP A 50 -18.28 18.78 -18.06
C TRP A 50 -16.77 18.68 -18.21
N MET A 51 -16.01 19.74 -17.95
CA MET A 51 -14.55 19.67 -17.87
C MET A 51 -14.14 18.69 -16.77
N ASN A 52 -14.67 18.83 -15.57
CA ASN A 52 -14.33 17.94 -14.46
C ASN A 52 -14.71 16.49 -14.75
N GLN A 53 -15.74 16.23 -15.54
CA GLN A 53 -16.13 14.88 -15.94
C GLN A 53 -15.29 14.34 -17.11
N ALA A 54 -14.87 15.20 -18.04
CA ALA A 54 -14.02 14.84 -19.18
C ALA A 54 -12.53 14.67 -18.80
N TYR A 55 -12.06 15.46 -17.83
CA TYR A 55 -10.69 15.45 -17.33
C TYR A 55 -10.54 14.74 -15.99
N ARG A 56 -11.61 14.21 -15.40
CA ARG A 56 -11.47 13.23 -14.32
C ARG A 56 -10.69 12.06 -14.89
N SER A 57 -9.49 11.85 -14.38
CA SER A 57 -8.80 10.58 -14.55
C SER A 57 -9.81 9.48 -14.21
N PRO A 58 -9.95 8.43 -15.05
CA PRO A 58 -10.75 7.26 -14.69
C PRO A 58 -10.40 6.86 -13.24
N PRO A 59 -11.35 6.35 -12.43
CA PRO A 59 -11.00 5.82 -11.12
C PRO A 59 -9.80 4.89 -11.33
N SER A 60 -8.65 5.29 -10.77
CA SER A 60 -7.40 4.57 -11.04
C SER A 60 -7.62 3.17 -10.53
N GLU A 61 -7.65 2.21 -11.44
CA GLU A 61 -7.77 0.81 -11.08
C GLU A 61 -6.58 0.48 -10.19
N THR A 62 -6.85 0.16 -8.92
CA THR A 62 -5.80 -0.04 -7.92
C THR A 62 -5.81 -1.45 -7.36
N ILE A 63 -4.63 -1.90 -6.95
CA ILE A 63 -4.40 -3.16 -6.25
C ILE A 63 -3.79 -2.89 -4.88
N THR A 64 -3.82 -3.92 -4.03
CA THR A 64 -3.13 -3.95 -2.74
C THR A 64 -1.97 -4.95 -2.83
N LEU A 65 -0.84 -4.63 -2.23
CA LEU A 65 0.32 -5.52 -2.11
C LEU A 65 0.57 -5.85 -0.63
N GLU A 66 0.91 -7.10 -0.36
CA GLU A 66 1.49 -7.56 0.89
C GLU A 66 2.92 -8.00 0.62
N ILE A 67 3.89 -7.36 1.26
CA ILE A 67 5.32 -7.54 0.98
C ILE A 67 5.99 -8.14 2.21
N SER A 68 6.56 -9.33 2.08
CA SER A 68 7.27 -10.01 3.18
C SER A 68 8.75 -10.23 2.86
N ALA A 69 9.62 -10.19 3.88
CA ALA A 69 11.04 -10.54 3.74
C ALA A 69 11.27 -12.02 4.05
N LEU A 70 11.92 -12.74 3.14
CA LEU A 70 12.26 -14.15 3.25
C LEU A 70 13.74 -14.37 2.93
N HIS A 71 14.31 -15.48 3.39
CA HIS A 71 15.64 -15.92 2.98
C HIS A 71 15.60 -17.34 2.38
N GLU A 72 16.50 -17.61 1.46
CA GLU A 72 16.74 -18.97 0.95
C GLU A 72 17.61 -19.77 1.93
N GLY A 73 17.47 -21.11 1.93
CA GLY A 73 18.38 -21.99 2.67
C GLY A 73 17.95 -22.44 4.08
N GLY A 74 16.74 -22.12 4.55
CA GLY A 74 16.26 -22.55 5.88
C GLY A 74 15.93 -24.05 5.99
N PRO A 75 15.82 -24.60 7.23
CA PRO A 75 15.42 -25.98 7.47
C PRO A 75 14.03 -26.22 6.87
N ARG A 76 14.01 -26.92 5.73
CA ARG A 76 12.80 -27.14 4.92
C ARG A 76 11.68 -27.75 5.76
N LYS A 77 10.67 -26.96 6.11
CA LYS A 77 9.37 -27.46 6.58
C LYS A 77 8.30 -27.10 5.55
N GLY A 78 7.93 -28.08 4.73
CA GLY A 78 6.79 -27.97 3.80
C GLY A 78 7.15 -27.51 2.38
N ARG A 79 6.17 -26.91 1.69
CA ARG A 79 6.24 -26.49 0.27
C ARG A 79 6.80 -25.08 0.05
N MET A 80 7.04 -24.31 1.10
CA MET A 80 7.59 -22.95 0.97
C MET A 80 9.06 -22.99 0.54
N ARG A 81 9.40 -22.22 -0.49
CA ARG A 81 10.75 -22.17 -1.09
C ARG A 81 11.74 -21.28 -0.32
N ALA A 82 11.26 -20.53 0.66
CA ALA A 82 12.06 -19.64 1.51
C ALA A 82 11.42 -19.53 2.91
N THR A 83 12.19 -19.07 3.88
CA THR A 83 11.77 -18.93 5.28
C THR A 83 11.68 -17.45 5.65
N PRO A 84 10.61 -17.00 6.32
CA PRO A 84 10.51 -15.62 6.78
C PRO A 84 11.53 -15.34 7.89
N PHE A 85 12.14 -14.16 7.86
CA PHE A 85 13.05 -13.71 8.92
C PHE A 85 12.74 -12.27 9.31
N GLY A 86 12.83 -12.01 10.61
CA GLY A 86 12.23 -10.82 11.22
C GLY A 86 10.71 -10.82 10.98
N SER A 87 9.93 -10.24 11.87
CA SER A 87 8.50 -10.02 11.62
C SER A 87 8.29 -8.90 10.57
N ILE A 88 8.94 -9.01 9.42
CA ILE A 88 9.00 -7.99 8.36
C ILE A 88 7.94 -8.33 7.32
N CYS A 89 6.78 -7.71 7.49
CA CYS A 89 5.69 -7.72 6.52
C CYS A 89 5.09 -6.31 6.42
N GLU A 90 4.87 -5.82 5.21
CA GLU A 90 4.33 -4.50 4.92
C GLU A 90 3.17 -4.59 3.93
N GLY A 91 2.04 -3.99 4.29
CA GLY A 91 0.93 -3.78 3.37
C GLY A 91 1.04 -2.45 2.64
N MET A 92 0.74 -2.43 1.34
CA MET A 92 0.59 -1.22 0.54
C MET A 92 -0.73 -1.24 -0.20
N LYS A 93 -1.49 -0.15 -0.10
CA LYS A 93 -2.76 0.03 -0.82
C LYS A 93 -2.57 1.02 -1.97
N ASP A 94 -3.59 1.12 -2.81
CA ASP A 94 -3.68 2.13 -3.87
C ASP A 94 -2.51 2.11 -4.86
N ILE A 95 -1.96 0.92 -5.11
CA ILE A 95 -0.95 0.71 -6.14
C ILE A 95 -1.67 0.67 -7.49
N ASP A 96 -1.16 1.41 -8.48
CA ASP A 96 -1.68 1.37 -9.85
C ASP A 96 -1.69 -0.09 -10.38
N ALA A 97 -2.86 -0.59 -10.75
CA ALA A 97 -3.03 -1.94 -11.29
C ALA A 97 -2.30 -2.13 -12.62
N ARG A 98 -1.96 -1.04 -13.31
CA ARG A 98 -1.18 -1.03 -14.54
C ARG A 98 0.33 -1.06 -14.30
N ALA A 99 0.77 -1.11 -13.04
CA ALA A 99 2.19 -1.22 -12.70
C ALA A 99 2.81 -2.49 -13.33
N THR A 100 3.99 -2.30 -13.92
CA THR A 100 4.77 -3.37 -14.54
C THR A 100 5.58 -4.15 -13.50
N ALA A 101 6.06 -5.34 -13.86
CA ALA A 101 6.85 -6.17 -12.95
C ALA A 101 8.09 -5.43 -12.37
N PRO A 102 8.92 -4.73 -13.16
CA PRO A 102 10.06 -3.98 -12.62
C PRO A 102 9.64 -2.83 -11.70
N LYS A 103 8.49 -2.19 -11.99
CA LYS A 103 7.95 -1.12 -11.13
C LYS A 103 7.49 -1.67 -9.78
N LEU A 104 6.78 -2.79 -9.78
CA LEU A 104 6.36 -3.50 -8.57
C LEU A 104 7.56 -3.97 -7.74
N ALA A 105 8.60 -4.52 -8.40
CA ALA A 105 9.83 -4.90 -7.73
C ALA A 105 10.52 -3.70 -7.06
N SER A 106 10.61 -2.57 -7.76
CA SER A 106 11.18 -1.34 -7.22
C SER A 106 10.40 -0.80 -6.02
N ILE A 107 9.06 -0.84 -6.07
CA ILE A 107 8.19 -0.44 -4.96
C ILE A 107 8.42 -1.36 -3.75
N ALA A 108 8.43 -2.68 -3.97
CA ALA A 108 8.59 -3.66 -2.89
C ALA A 108 9.96 -3.55 -2.22
N LEU A 109 11.05 -3.43 -3.00
CA LEU A 109 12.40 -3.23 -2.48
C LEU A 109 12.50 -1.94 -1.68
N ALA A 110 12.04 -0.81 -2.23
CA ALA A 110 12.11 0.48 -1.54
C ALA A 110 11.37 0.45 -0.19
N LYS A 111 10.24 -0.29 -0.13
CA LYS A 111 9.40 -0.37 1.07
C LYS A 111 10.05 -1.17 2.21
N VAL A 112 10.73 -2.27 1.89
CA VAL A 112 11.19 -3.25 2.90
C VAL A 112 12.70 -3.21 3.15
N THR A 113 13.51 -2.68 2.23
CA THR A 113 14.97 -2.67 2.38
C THR A 113 15.44 -2.04 3.69
N GLY A 114 14.86 -0.89 4.08
CA GLY A 114 15.23 -0.24 5.35
C GLY A 114 14.95 -1.13 6.57
N LYS A 115 13.89 -1.96 6.54
CA LYS A 115 13.56 -2.89 7.63
C LYS A 115 14.51 -4.08 7.68
N ILE A 116 14.93 -4.60 6.52
CA ILE A 116 15.93 -5.66 6.45
C ILE A 116 17.27 -5.14 6.99
N MET A 117 17.68 -3.93 6.60
CA MET A 117 18.91 -3.32 7.11
C MET A 117 18.85 -3.06 8.61
N ALA A 118 17.67 -2.68 9.14
CA ALA A 118 17.46 -2.49 10.57
C ALA A 118 17.33 -3.80 11.37
N PHE A 119 17.16 -4.95 10.72
CA PHE A 119 17.06 -6.25 11.40
C PHE A 119 18.37 -6.64 12.09
N CYS A 120 19.50 -6.35 11.46
CA CYS A 120 20.83 -6.42 12.05
C CYS A 120 21.68 -5.31 11.42
N PRO A 121 21.76 -4.12 12.06
CA PRO A 121 22.47 -2.96 11.51
C PRO A 121 23.98 -3.18 11.36
N GLU A 122 24.56 -4.04 12.19
CA GLU A 122 25.99 -4.35 12.17
C GLU A 122 26.38 -5.30 11.03
N PHE A 123 25.42 -6.05 10.49
CA PHE A 123 25.65 -6.91 9.34
C PHE A 123 25.55 -6.12 8.03
N LEU A 124 26.52 -6.31 7.15
CA LEU A 124 26.58 -5.64 5.85
C LEU A 124 25.64 -6.30 4.83
N TRP A 125 24.36 -5.97 4.91
CA TRP A 125 23.38 -6.34 3.90
C TRP A 125 23.77 -5.79 2.52
N ARG A 126 23.47 -6.56 1.46
CA ARG A 126 23.71 -6.23 0.05
C ARG A 126 22.37 -6.19 -0.69
N PRO A 127 21.60 -5.09 -0.59
CA PRO A 127 20.25 -5.02 -1.18
C PRO A 127 20.19 -5.26 -2.68
N LYS A 128 21.31 -5.02 -3.40
CA LYS A 128 21.42 -5.28 -4.84
C LYS A 128 21.31 -6.76 -5.20
N GLU A 129 21.56 -7.66 -4.24
CA GLU A 129 21.44 -9.10 -4.42
C GLU A 129 20.04 -9.61 -4.08
N PHE A 130 19.19 -8.79 -3.45
CA PHE A 130 17.84 -9.20 -3.10
C PHE A 130 17.01 -9.44 -4.37
N VAL A 131 16.24 -10.53 -4.36
CA VAL A 131 15.38 -10.91 -5.48
C VAL A 131 13.93 -10.65 -5.09
N VAL A 132 13.12 -10.08 -5.99
CA VAL A 132 11.68 -9.89 -5.74
C VAL A 132 10.90 -10.98 -6.45
N ARG A 133 10.12 -11.76 -5.69
CA ARG A 133 9.28 -12.82 -6.23
C ARG A 133 7.81 -12.65 -5.88
N ASP A 134 6.93 -13.19 -6.71
CA ASP A 134 5.50 -13.29 -6.39
C ASP A 134 5.12 -14.61 -5.68
N SER A 135 3.83 -14.83 -5.45
CA SER A 135 3.26 -16.08 -4.94
C SER A 135 3.53 -17.31 -5.79
N SER A 136 3.79 -17.13 -7.09
CA SER A 136 4.16 -18.19 -8.03
C SER A 136 5.67 -18.43 -8.09
N TRP A 137 6.45 -17.69 -7.30
CA TRP A 137 7.91 -17.72 -7.26
C TRP A 137 8.59 -17.24 -8.55
N VAL A 138 7.90 -16.41 -9.33
CA VAL A 138 8.45 -15.75 -10.52
C VAL A 138 9.28 -14.56 -10.06
N ASP A 139 10.49 -14.42 -10.60
CA ASP A 139 11.33 -13.24 -10.36
C ASP A 139 10.83 -12.06 -11.23
N LEU A 140 10.40 -11.00 -10.55
CA LEU A 140 9.85 -9.80 -11.19
C LEU A 140 10.91 -8.98 -11.92
N ALA A 141 12.19 -9.10 -11.54
CA ALA A 141 13.29 -8.38 -12.19
C ALA A 141 13.67 -9.01 -13.53
N SER A 142 13.52 -10.34 -13.66
CA SER A 142 13.80 -11.09 -14.89
C SER A 142 12.56 -11.40 -15.72
N PHE A 143 11.45 -10.69 -15.48
CA PHE A 143 10.18 -10.96 -16.18
C PHE A 143 10.31 -10.62 -17.68
N PRO A 144 9.95 -11.55 -18.59
CA PRO A 144 10.21 -11.41 -20.04
C PRO A 144 9.44 -10.26 -20.70
N GLU A 145 8.35 -9.79 -20.11
CA GLU A 145 7.50 -8.73 -20.65
C GLU A 145 7.46 -7.51 -19.71
N PRO A 146 8.57 -6.77 -19.55
CA PRO A 146 8.72 -5.74 -18.51
C PRO A 146 7.84 -4.50 -18.70
N MET A 147 7.20 -4.37 -19.86
CA MET A 147 6.30 -3.26 -20.21
C MET A 147 4.82 -3.62 -20.01
N GLN A 148 4.48 -4.89 -19.78
CA GLN A 148 3.10 -5.29 -19.57
C GLN A 148 2.69 -5.10 -18.10
N PRO A 149 1.44 -4.65 -17.85
CA PRO A 149 0.85 -4.68 -16.52
C PRO A 149 0.88 -6.09 -15.93
N TYR A 150 1.54 -6.26 -14.78
CA TYR A 150 1.84 -7.60 -14.27
C TYR A 150 0.59 -8.31 -13.74
N PHE A 151 -0.16 -7.66 -12.84
CA PHE A 151 -1.33 -8.24 -12.17
C PHE A 151 -2.68 -7.83 -12.79
N TYR A 152 -2.65 -7.00 -13.83
CA TYR A 152 -3.87 -6.35 -14.35
C TYR A 152 -4.89 -7.36 -14.87
N ASN A 153 -4.45 -8.32 -15.67
CA ASN A 153 -5.32 -9.33 -16.25
C ASN A 153 -5.97 -10.23 -15.20
N GLU A 154 -5.30 -10.43 -14.06
CA GLU A 154 -5.86 -11.18 -12.93
C GLU A 154 -6.98 -10.43 -12.22
N CYS A 155 -7.05 -9.11 -12.39
CA CYS A 155 -8.11 -8.26 -11.84
C CYS A 155 -9.30 -8.12 -12.80
N LEU A 156 -9.17 -8.51 -14.06
CA LEU A 156 -10.25 -8.44 -15.04
C LEU A 156 -11.13 -9.68 -14.97
N HIS A 157 -12.43 -9.47 -14.78
CA HIS A 157 -13.42 -10.54 -14.73
C HIS A 157 -14.54 -10.30 -15.74
N ALA A 158 -15.05 -11.38 -16.34
CA ALA A 158 -16.27 -11.29 -17.15
C ALA A 158 -17.43 -10.81 -16.26
N ALA A 159 -18.18 -9.82 -16.75
CA ALA A 159 -19.39 -9.39 -16.08
C ALA A 159 -20.39 -10.56 -16.03
N SER A 160 -20.97 -10.82 -14.85
CA SER A 160 -21.82 -11.98 -14.56
C SER A 160 -23.17 -12.01 -15.31
N ARG A 161 -23.42 -11.12 -16.27
CA ARG A 161 -24.66 -11.12 -17.06
C ARG A 161 -24.51 -12.07 -18.24
N LYS A 162 -25.47 -12.99 -18.40
CA LYS A 162 -25.58 -13.87 -19.59
C LYS A 162 -25.39 -13.00 -20.84
N ASN A 163 -24.35 -13.30 -21.62
CA ASN A 163 -23.98 -12.68 -22.91
C ASN A 163 -23.23 -11.33 -22.89
N SER A 164 -22.75 -10.83 -21.75
CA SER A 164 -21.85 -9.65 -21.78
C SER A 164 -20.40 -10.05 -22.01
N LYS A 165 -19.79 -9.62 -23.13
CA LYS A 165 -18.32 -9.63 -23.35
C LYS A 165 -17.59 -8.56 -22.52
N THR A 166 -18.31 -7.83 -21.69
CA THR A 166 -17.78 -6.74 -20.89
C THR A 166 -16.91 -7.29 -19.77
N MET A 167 -15.66 -6.84 -19.71
CA MET A 167 -14.74 -7.09 -18.59
C MET A 167 -14.94 -6.02 -17.53
N VAL A 168 -14.92 -6.40 -16.26
CA VAL A 168 -15.01 -5.52 -15.10
C VAL A 168 -13.78 -5.73 -14.25
N PHE A 169 -13.11 -4.64 -13.89
CA PHE A 169 -12.00 -4.64 -12.96
C PHE A 169 -12.49 -4.89 -11.53
N LYS A 170 -11.84 -5.81 -10.83
CA LYS A 170 -12.03 -6.05 -9.39
C LYS A 170 -10.68 -5.92 -8.70
N PRO A 171 -10.52 -4.95 -7.78
CA PRO A 171 -9.32 -4.83 -6.96
C PRO A 171 -9.00 -6.14 -6.24
N LYS A 172 -7.71 -6.50 -6.20
CA LYS A 172 -7.19 -7.69 -5.51
C LYS A 172 -5.98 -7.33 -4.66
N GLN A 173 -5.73 -8.19 -3.68
CA GLN A 173 -4.48 -8.21 -2.92
C GLN A 173 -3.55 -9.26 -3.51
N PHE A 174 -2.29 -8.88 -3.72
CA PHE A 174 -1.22 -9.76 -4.18
C PHE A 174 -0.09 -9.81 -3.17
N SER A 175 0.62 -10.93 -3.11
CA SER A 175 1.78 -11.09 -2.23
C SER A 175 3.08 -11.02 -3.03
N LEU A 176 4.01 -10.20 -2.55
CA LEU A 176 5.38 -10.13 -3.05
C LEU A 176 6.36 -10.50 -1.93
N PHE A 177 7.47 -11.11 -2.30
CA PHE A 177 8.51 -11.57 -1.40
C PHE A 177 9.84 -10.95 -1.78
N ILE A 178 10.47 -10.27 -0.83
CA ILE A 178 11.86 -9.86 -0.93
C ILE A 178 12.71 -11.00 -0.39
N VAL A 179 13.46 -11.64 -1.28
CA VAL A 179 14.22 -12.85 -0.98
C VAL A 179 15.70 -12.50 -0.86
N VAL A 180 16.26 -12.72 0.33
CA VAL A 180 17.70 -12.71 0.57
C VAL A 180 18.30 -14.01 0.03
N PRO A 181 19.28 -13.95 -0.89
CA PRO A 181 19.90 -15.15 -1.44
C PRO A 181 20.57 -16.02 -0.38
N GLU A 182 20.61 -17.32 -0.62
CA GLU A 182 21.16 -18.30 0.32
C GLU A 182 22.63 -18.03 0.69
N ALA A 183 23.43 -17.54 -0.26
CA ALA A 183 24.83 -17.21 -0.02
C ALA A 183 24.98 -16.10 1.04
N GLN A 184 24.22 -15.02 0.88
CA GLN A 184 24.23 -13.91 1.81
C GLN A 184 23.63 -14.28 3.16
N TRP A 185 22.57 -15.08 3.18
CA TRP A 185 21.98 -15.54 4.43
C TRP A 185 22.95 -16.39 5.25
N ARG A 186 23.72 -17.27 4.60
CA ARG A 186 24.78 -18.05 5.27
C ARG A 186 25.89 -17.17 5.84
N GLU A 187 26.26 -16.09 5.15
CA GLU A 187 27.21 -15.10 5.69
C GLU A 187 26.67 -14.46 6.98
N TYR A 188 25.38 -14.12 7.00
CA TYR A 188 24.71 -13.59 8.19
C TYR A 188 24.67 -14.60 9.35
N GLU A 189 24.33 -15.86 9.10
CA GLU A 189 24.31 -16.89 10.14
C GLU A 189 25.69 -17.08 10.76
N ASN A 190 26.75 -17.10 9.94
CA ASN A 190 28.13 -17.18 10.43
C ASN A 190 28.52 -15.95 11.27
N TYR A 191 28.08 -14.75 10.86
CA TYR A 191 28.29 -13.53 11.62
C TYR A 191 27.59 -13.58 12.98
N ALA A 192 26.31 -13.96 13.01
CA ALA A 192 25.51 -14.05 14.23
C ALA A 192 26.07 -15.10 15.20
N ASN A 193 26.55 -16.24 14.69
CA ASN A 193 27.18 -17.27 15.50
C ASN A 193 28.48 -16.79 16.15
N LYS A 194 29.34 -16.09 15.41
CA LYS A 194 30.58 -15.50 15.95
C LYS A 194 30.28 -14.48 17.04
N LEU A 195 29.28 -13.61 16.82
CA LEU A 195 28.87 -12.63 17.82
C LEU A 195 28.37 -13.30 19.11
N ALA A 196 27.67 -14.42 18.99
CA ALA A 196 27.23 -15.20 20.16
C ALA A 196 28.42 -15.87 20.89
N GLU A 197 29.38 -16.44 20.16
CA GLU A 197 30.60 -17.03 20.74
C GLU A 197 31.46 -15.99 21.48
N ASP A 198 31.64 -14.81 20.90
CA ASP A 198 32.37 -13.69 21.50
C ASP A 198 31.66 -13.19 22.77
N ALA A 199 30.33 -13.10 22.75
CA ALA A 199 29.54 -12.70 23.91
C ALA A 199 29.67 -13.71 25.07
N MET A 200 29.64 -15.02 24.78
CA MET A 200 29.84 -16.06 25.79
C MET A 200 31.26 -16.03 26.37
N SER A 201 32.28 -15.88 25.51
CA SER A 201 33.69 -15.82 25.93
C SER A 201 33.99 -14.60 26.80
N THR A 202 33.28 -13.49 26.57
CA THR A 202 33.41 -12.26 27.39
C THR A 202 32.77 -12.42 28.77
N MET A 203 31.71 -13.24 28.90
CA MET A 203 31.07 -13.51 30.20
C MET A 203 31.88 -14.49 31.08
N ASP A 204 32.63 -15.42 30.48
CA ASP A 204 33.51 -16.33 31.21
C ASP A 204 34.86 -15.69 31.62
N ALA A 205 35.17 -14.51 31.09
CA ALA A 205 36.42 -13.77 31.34
C ALA A 205 36.31 -12.67 32.41
N GLU A 206 35.20 -12.57 33.16
CA GLU A 206 35.17 -11.73 34.38
C GLU A 206 36.18 -12.28 35.40
N PRO A 207 37.27 -11.55 35.70
CA PRO A 207 38.23 -11.99 36.69
C PRO A 207 37.56 -11.83 38.05
N ASN A 208 37.27 -12.97 38.68
CA ASN A 208 36.98 -13.09 40.10
C ASN A 208 38.12 -12.41 40.88
N THR A 209 37.97 -11.11 41.15
CA THR A 209 38.97 -10.31 41.85
C THR A 209 38.88 -10.71 43.31
N GLY A 210 39.76 -11.64 43.68
CA GLY A 210 40.38 -11.75 44.98
C GLY A 210 39.50 -11.40 46.19
N SER A 211 38.78 -12.40 46.67
CA SER A 211 38.49 -12.52 48.09
C SER A 211 39.78 -12.36 48.92
N LEU A 212 39.88 -11.31 49.72
CA LEU A 212 40.58 -11.32 51.01
C LEU A 212 39.89 -10.33 51.96
N CYS A 213 38.89 -10.82 52.70
CA CYS A 213 38.73 -10.59 54.14
C CYS A 213 37.44 -11.26 54.65
N ARG A 214 37.61 -12.34 55.43
CA ARG A 214 36.67 -12.78 56.48
C ARG A 214 37.54 -13.25 57.67
N PRO A 215 37.06 -13.30 58.93
CA PRO A 215 35.67 -13.18 59.37
C PRO A 215 35.42 -12.44 60.70
N ASN A 216 34.16 -12.04 60.96
CA ASN A 216 33.58 -12.41 62.25
C ASN A 216 32.05 -12.57 62.26
N LYS A 217 31.63 -13.37 63.23
CA LYS A 217 30.41 -14.19 63.34
C LYS A 217 29.20 -13.48 63.98
N ARG A 218 28.07 -14.19 63.88
CA ARG A 218 26.74 -14.09 64.57
C ARG A 218 25.72 -13.27 63.75
N SER A 219 24.51 -13.73 63.46
CA SER A 219 23.72 -14.87 63.96
C SER A 219 22.55 -15.19 63.01
N VAL A 220 22.25 -16.49 62.88
CA VAL A 220 21.07 -17.20 62.32
C VAL A 220 19.76 -16.75 63.04
N PRO A 221 18.49 -16.89 62.54
CA PRO A 221 17.95 -17.95 61.65
C PRO A 221 17.03 -17.55 60.45
N ALA A 222 16.99 -18.46 59.47
CA ALA A 222 15.88 -18.71 58.52
C ALA A 222 14.90 -19.77 59.13
N PRO A 223 13.75 -20.21 58.55
CA PRO A 223 13.41 -20.38 57.11
C PRO A 223 11.95 -19.94 56.79
N ILE A 224 11.27 -20.13 55.65
CA ILE A 224 11.18 -21.21 54.64
C ILE A 224 10.49 -20.65 53.35
N PRO A 225 10.22 -21.41 52.26
CA PRO A 225 10.56 -21.03 50.88
C PRO A 225 9.34 -20.73 50.00
N ALA A 226 9.55 -19.99 48.91
CA ALA A 226 8.57 -19.90 47.84
C ALA A 226 8.78 -21.06 46.86
N SER A 227 7.79 -21.93 46.78
CA SER A 227 7.69 -23.03 45.82
C SER A 227 7.44 -22.53 44.39
N SER A 228 8.09 -23.25 43.49
CA SER A 228 7.89 -23.37 42.05
C SER A 228 6.44 -23.24 41.53
N SER A 229 6.28 -22.58 40.38
CA SER A 229 5.39 -23.12 39.34
C SER A 229 5.84 -22.71 37.94
N SER A 230 6.28 -23.71 37.20
CA SER A 230 6.43 -23.78 35.75
C SER A 230 5.08 -23.55 35.07
N PHE A 231 5.04 -22.74 34.00
CA PHE A 231 3.90 -22.72 33.07
C PHE A 231 4.37 -22.92 31.63
N ASN A 232 4.08 -24.13 31.13
CA ASN A 232 3.87 -24.41 29.72
C ASN A 232 2.53 -23.80 29.29
N THR A 233 2.47 -23.17 28.12
CA THR A 233 1.27 -22.98 27.28
C THR A 233 1.77 -22.58 25.90
N SER A 234 1.81 -23.43 24.87
CA SER A 234 0.70 -24.06 24.13
C SER A 234 -0.39 -23.08 23.69
N LEU A 235 -0.37 -22.84 22.36
CA LEU A 235 -1.45 -22.51 21.42
C LEU A 235 -2.71 -21.74 21.86
N ALA A 236 -3.02 -20.76 20.99
CA ALA A 236 -4.34 -20.37 20.48
C ALA A 236 -4.96 -19.06 21.00
N ALA A 237 -5.71 -18.44 20.07
CA ALA A 237 -6.69 -17.36 20.21
C ALA A 237 -6.19 -15.89 20.11
N ARG A 238 -6.31 -15.33 18.90
CA ARG A 238 -6.93 -14.01 18.68
C ARG A 238 -8.43 -14.09 19.06
N PRO A 239 -9.22 -12.99 19.13
CA PRO A 239 -8.91 -11.56 18.95
C PRO A 239 -9.43 -10.67 20.11
N LEU A 240 -8.98 -9.42 20.21
CA LEU A 240 -9.72 -8.39 20.94
C LEU A 240 -10.11 -7.21 20.04
N SER A 241 -11.41 -7.02 20.05
CA SER A 241 -12.24 -5.92 19.60
C SER A 241 -11.85 -4.57 20.18
N HIS A 242 -11.92 -3.51 19.38
CA HIS A 242 -12.29 -2.18 19.87
C HIS A 242 -13.25 -1.52 18.87
N SER A 243 -14.44 -1.17 19.36
CA SER A 243 -15.41 -0.34 18.65
C SER A 243 -15.33 1.11 19.15
N LEU A 244 -15.38 2.00 18.15
CA LEU A 244 -16.09 3.27 18.07
C LEU A 244 -15.97 4.29 19.22
N THR A 245 -15.41 5.46 18.87
CA THR A 245 -16.12 6.72 19.10
C THR A 245 -16.05 7.59 17.85
N HIS A 246 -17.25 8.05 17.47
CA HIS A 246 -17.57 9.00 16.41
C HIS A 246 -17.25 10.41 16.91
N ALA A 247 -16.61 11.24 16.09
CA ALA A 247 -16.70 12.69 16.19
C ALA A 247 -16.61 13.26 14.76
N SER A 248 -17.74 13.81 14.31
CA SER A 248 -17.87 14.60 13.10
C SER A 248 -17.61 16.08 13.43
N ASP A 249 -17.29 16.84 12.37
CA ASP A 249 -17.18 18.31 12.28
C ASP A 249 -15.90 18.90 12.93
N GLU A 250 -15.18 19.88 12.36
CA GLU A 250 -15.61 20.97 11.51
C GLU A 250 -14.42 21.53 10.69
N VAL A 251 -14.77 22.26 9.65
CA VAL A 251 -13.94 22.95 8.65
C VAL A 251 -13.04 24.03 9.26
N CYS A 252 -11.79 24.16 8.77
CA CYS A 252 -11.20 25.49 8.53
C CYS A 252 -10.12 25.45 7.45
N ARG A 253 -10.44 26.08 6.32
CA ARG A 253 -9.49 26.46 5.26
C ARG A 253 -8.59 27.57 5.80
N SER A 254 -7.30 27.53 5.47
CA SER A 254 -6.48 28.75 5.39
C SER A 254 -5.51 28.60 4.22
N VAL A 255 -5.77 29.40 3.20
CA VAL A 255 -4.92 29.66 2.05
C VAL A 255 -3.95 30.75 2.48
N ASN A 256 -2.64 30.53 2.34
CA ASN A 256 -1.66 31.61 2.39
C ASN A 256 -0.96 31.70 1.03
N TYR A 257 -1.22 32.81 0.35
CA TYR A 257 -0.41 33.31 -0.75
C TYR A 257 0.89 33.88 -0.19
N VAL A 258 2.02 33.51 -0.81
CA VAL A 258 3.18 34.39 -1.03
C VAL A 258 3.65 34.14 -2.45
#